data_AF-A0A059VQQ4-F1
#
_entry.id   AF-A0A059VQQ4-F1
#
_cell.length_a   1.000
_cell.length_b   1.000
_cell.length_c   1.000
_cell.angle_alpha   90.00
_cell.angle_beta   90.00
_cell.angle_gamma   90.00
#
_symmetry.space_group_name_H-M   'P 1'
#
loop_
_entity.id
_entity.type
_entity.pdbx_description
1 polymer ?
#
loop_
_entity_poly.entity_id
_entity_poly.type
_entity_poly.pdbx_seq_one_letter_code
_entity_poly.pdbx_strand_id
1 'polypeptide(L)'
;MKRSPALAVSVLVLVSGTAVAANAAGPAAAPAPHARSAAAAWCAKQGGTAETRVPYYTGTGNKLTPLGGEREMCVFAAADGSKIMIAADTLAADKPTLAALAYVRKPDGPSSPGNPSIAYCQGINGTAMFGNKPTDGGGWGAKNETDPSKATSTCTFADGSLIDAWGLKYHQGGVIRGADLTKKFQATIPGA
;
A
#
# COMPACT_ATOMS: atom_id res chain seq x y z
N MET A 1 47.31 -79.54 12.12
CA MET A 1 48.32 -78.49 11.80
C MET A 1 47.52 -77.33 11.19
N LYS A 2 47.48 -76.07 11.64
CA LYS A 2 48.34 -75.20 12.44
C LYS A 2 47.47 -74.10 13.10
N ARG A 3 47.72 -73.86 14.40
CA ARG A 3 47.82 -72.63 15.22
C ARG A 3 47.03 -71.34 14.87
N SER A 4 46.33 -70.85 15.92
CA SER A 4 45.78 -69.52 16.31
C SER A 4 46.73 -68.31 16.05
N PRO A 5 46.41 -66.99 16.29
CA PRO A 5 45.45 -66.44 17.28
C PRO A 5 44.70 -65.10 16.96
N ALA A 6 43.94 -64.70 17.98
CA ALA A 6 43.10 -63.52 18.22
C ALA A 6 43.67 -62.13 17.91
N LEU A 7 42.77 -61.14 17.79
CA LEU A 7 42.93 -59.82 18.38
C LEU A 7 41.57 -59.13 18.55
N ALA A 8 41.22 -58.88 19.80
CA ALA A 8 40.08 -58.09 20.24
C ALA A 8 40.44 -56.60 20.20
N VAL A 9 39.52 -55.75 19.76
CA VAL A 9 39.64 -54.29 19.88
C VAL A 9 38.41 -53.77 20.60
N SER A 10 38.63 -53.34 21.85
CA SER A 10 37.68 -52.65 22.71
C SER A 10 37.44 -51.23 22.19
N VAL A 11 36.18 -50.86 21.97
CA VAL A 11 35.79 -49.48 21.66
C VAL A 11 35.36 -48.80 22.96
N LEU A 12 36.13 -47.79 23.37
CA LEU A 12 35.87 -46.92 24.51
C LEU A 12 34.79 -45.89 24.11
N VAL A 13 33.61 -45.92 24.75
CA VAL A 13 32.57 -44.90 24.56
C VAL A 13 32.76 -43.79 25.60
N LEU A 14 33.18 -42.61 25.14
CA LEU A 14 33.22 -41.38 25.93
C LEU A 14 31.84 -40.72 25.90
N VAL A 15 31.14 -40.75 27.04
CA VAL A 15 29.91 -39.99 27.28
C VAL A 15 30.30 -38.61 27.84
N SER A 16 30.28 -37.59 26.99
CA SER A 16 30.43 -36.19 27.40
C SER A 16 29.05 -35.58 27.63
N GLY A 17 28.62 -35.55 28.90
CA GLY A 17 27.40 -34.84 29.31
C GLY A 17 27.66 -33.34 29.45
N THR A 18 27.08 -32.52 28.58
CA THR A 18 27.01 -31.06 28.78
C THR A 18 25.69 -30.71 29.47
N ALA A 19 25.79 -30.22 30.70
CA ALA A 19 24.65 -29.65 31.41
C ALA A 19 24.23 -28.33 30.73
N VAL A 20 23.04 -28.32 30.12
CA VAL A 20 22.44 -27.10 29.56
C VAL A 20 21.76 -26.35 30.70
N ALA A 21 22.31 -25.19 31.07
CA ALA A 21 21.64 -24.27 31.98
C ALA A 21 20.40 -23.70 31.28
N ALA A 22 19.22 -23.99 31.82
CA ALA A 22 17.97 -23.41 31.38
C ALA A 22 17.90 -21.94 31.84
N ASN A 23 18.21 -21.00 30.94
CA ASN A 23 17.89 -19.59 31.18
C ASN A 23 16.37 -19.45 31.15
N ALA A 24 15.77 -19.16 32.29
CA ALA A 24 14.40 -18.71 32.38
C ALA A 24 14.24 -17.43 31.54
N ALA A 25 13.46 -17.53 30.46
CA ALA A 25 13.12 -16.38 29.63
C ALA A 25 12.35 -15.37 30.49
N GLY A 26 12.94 -14.19 30.70
CA GLY A 26 12.23 -13.05 31.29
C GLY A 26 11.01 -12.66 30.44
N PRO A 27 10.07 -11.87 30.99
CA PRO A 27 8.90 -11.42 30.25
C PRO A 27 9.35 -10.74 28.96
N ALA A 28 8.86 -11.27 27.82
CA ALA A 28 9.15 -10.72 26.51
C ALA A 28 8.70 -9.26 26.47
N ALA A 29 9.62 -8.36 26.18
CA ALA A 29 9.29 -6.97 25.90
C ALA A 29 8.23 -6.93 24.78
N ALA A 30 7.21 -6.10 24.96
CA ALA A 30 6.22 -5.86 23.90
C ALA A 30 6.97 -5.48 22.61
N PRO A 31 6.54 -5.97 21.43
CA PRO A 31 7.18 -5.59 20.17
C PRO A 31 7.23 -4.07 20.09
N ALA A 32 8.41 -3.52 19.81
CA ALA A 32 8.51 -2.10 19.50
C ALA A 32 7.52 -1.79 18.37
N PRO A 33 6.75 -0.70 18.44
CA PRO A 33 5.87 -0.32 17.35
C PRO A 33 6.71 -0.29 16.07
N HIS A 34 6.23 -0.98 15.02
CA HIS A 34 6.93 -1.00 13.72
C HIS A 34 7.27 0.45 13.35
N ALA A 35 8.56 0.75 13.22
CA ALA A 35 9.00 2.08 12.87
C ALA A 35 8.30 2.47 11.56
N ARG A 36 7.59 3.61 11.55
CA ARG A 36 6.92 4.12 10.36
C ARG A 36 7.94 4.27 9.23
N SER A 37 7.54 3.94 8.01
CA SER A 37 8.38 4.19 6.84
C SER A 37 8.69 5.69 6.73
N ALA A 38 9.77 6.06 6.03
CA ALA A 38 10.05 7.48 5.75
C ALA A 38 8.89 8.17 5.01
N ALA A 39 8.18 7.43 4.15
CA ALA A 39 7.01 7.92 3.43
C ALA A 39 5.82 8.16 4.38
N ALA A 40 5.56 7.26 5.34
CA ALA A 40 4.58 7.48 6.40
C ALA A 40 4.93 8.68 7.28
N ALA A 41 6.21 8.86 7.60
CA ALA A 41 6.66 10.02 8.37
C ALA A 41 6.41 11.33 7.60
N TRP A 42 6.68 11.34 6.29
CA TRP A 42 6.35 12.48 5.44
C TRP A 42 4.83 12.73 5.39
N CYS A 43 4.03 11.69 5.20
CA CYS A 43 2.57 11.77 5.25
C CYS A 43 2.07 12.46 6.53
N ALA A 44 2.55 11.99 7.70
CA ALA A 44 2.19 12.55 9.00
C ALA A 44 2.64 14.02 9.12
N LYS A 45 3.84 14.35 8.66
CA LYS A 45 4.36 15.73 8.64
C LYS A 45 3.47 16.67 7.80
N GLN A 46 2.86 16.15 6.74
CA GLN A 46 1.93 16.90 5.89
C GLN A 46 0.51 16.99 6.45
N GLY A 47 0.25 16.42 7.63
CA GLY A 47 -1.07 16.41 8.28
C GLY A 47 -1.98 15.29 7.79
N GLY A 48 -1.43 14.25 7.14
CA GLY A 48 -2.16 13.05 6.75
C GLY A 48 -2.01 11.92 7.77
N THR A 49 -2.81 10.88 7.60
CA THR A 49 -2.68 9.62 8.35
C THR A 49 -2.19 8.53 7.41
N ALA A 50 -1.05 7.92 7.75
CA ALA A 50 -0.53 6.78 7.00
C ALA A 50 -1.27 5.50 7.42
N GLU A 51 -1.79 4.77 6.43
CA GLU A 51 -2.57 3.55 6.62
C GLU A 51 -2.15 2.48 5.62
N THR A 52 -1.92 1.25 6.08
CA THR A 52 -1.75 0.11 5.19
C THR A 52 -3.08 -0.26 4.55
N ARG A 53 -3.13 -0.29 3.21
CA ARG A 53 -4.31 -0.66 2.43
C ARG A 53 -4.03 -1.88 1.55
N VAL A 54 -5.07 -2.67 1.32
CA VAL A 54 -5.08 -3.86 0.48
C VAL A 54 -5.90 -3.56 -0.78
N PRO A 55 -5.45 -3.99 -1.97
CA PRO A 55 -6.25 -3.91 -3.17
C PRO A 55 -7.34 -4.99 -3.16
N TYR A 56 -8.54 -4.63 -3.57
CA TYR A 56 -9.67 -5.55 -3.67
C TYR A 56 -10.31 -5.48 -5.04
N TYR A 57 -10.69 -6.64 -5.56
CA TYR A 57 -11.59 -6.78 -6.70
C TYR A 57 -13.03 -6.87 -6.19
N THR A 58 -13.92 -6.02 -6.69
CA THR A 58 -15.33 -5.99 -6.27
C THR A 58 -16.28 -6.62 -7.30
N GLY A 59 -15.81 -6.92 -8.51
CA GLY A 59 -16.68 -7.34 -9.62
C GLY A 59 -17.81 -6.33 -9.84
N THR A 60 -19.06 -6.78 -9.86
CA THR A 60 -20.26 -5.91 -9.96
C THR A 60 -20.68 -5.28 -8.62
N GLY A 61 -19.86 -5.36 -7.58
CA GLY A 61 -20.11 -4.73 -6.27
C GLY A 61 -20.69 -5.65 -5.19
N ASN A 62 -21.00 -6.91 -5.50
CA ASN A 62 -21.65 -7.83 -4.55
C ASN A 62 -20.67 -8.73 -3.77
N LYS A 63 -19.40 -8.78 -4.17
CA LYS A 63 -18.38 -9.63 -3.56
C LYS A 63 -17.06 -8.89 -3.50
N LEU A 64 -16.46 -8.86 -2.32
CA LEU A 64 -15.13 -8.30 -2.12
C LEU A 64 -14.10 -9.43 -2.10
N THR A 65 -13.17 -9.41 -3.05
CA THR A 65 -12.08 -10.39 -3.14
C THR A 65 -10.76 -9.68 -2.89
N PRO A 66 -10.02 -9.97 -1.79
CA PRO A 66 -8.71 -9.39 -1.59
C PRO A 66 -7.75 -9.86 -2.69
N LEU A 67 -6.99 -8.92 -3.24
CA LEU A 67 -5.93 -9.20 -4.19
C LEU A 67 -4.57 -9.21 -3.48
N GLY A 68 -3.56 -9.69 -4.18
CA GLY A 68 -2.19 -9.65 -3.67
C GLY A 68 -1.66 -8.23 -3.54
N GLY A 69 -0.96 -7.96 -2.45
CA GLY A 69 -0.27 -6.69 -2.21
C GLY A 69 -0.79 -5.93 -1.00
N GLU A 70 0.07 -5.10 -0.43
CA GLU A 70 -0.25 -4.11 0.58
C GLU A 70 0.52 -2.84 0.21
N ARG A 71 -0.08 -1.67 0.43
CA ARG A 71 0.62 -0.40 0.22
C ARG A 71 0.25 0.58 1.31
N GLU A 72 1.25 1.32 1.77
CA GLU A 72 1.04 2.42 2.69
C GLU A 72 0.45 3.60 1.92
N MET A 73 -0.76 3.99 2.30
CA MET A 73 -1.48 5.12 1.75
C MET A 73 -1.49 6.25 2.76
N CYS A 74 -1.33 7.48 2.30
CA CYS A 74 -1.57 8.68 3.06
C CYS A 74 -3.02 9.14 2.84
N VAL A 75 -3.80 9.20 3.92
CA VAL A 75 -5.19 9.64 3.92
C VAL A 75 -5.27 11.02 4.53
N PHE A 76 -5.89 11.96 3.81
CA PHE A 76 -6.26 13.27 4.32
C PHE A 76 -7.77 13.34 4.42
N ALA A 77 -8.29 13.63 5.61
CA ALA A 77 -9.71 13.79 5.87
C ALA A 77 -10.00 15.22 6.34
N ALA A 78 -11.11 15.79 5.89
CA ALA A 78 -11.61 17.10 6.30
C ALA A 78 -12.77 16.97 7.30
N ALA A 79 -13.13 18.07 7.94
CA ALA A 79 -14.24 18.15 8.89
C ALA A 79 -15.61 17.86 8.26
N ASP A 80 -15.75 18.08 6.94
CA ASP A 80 -16.97 17.77 6.17
C ASP A 80 -17.10 16.28 5.82
N GLY A 81 -16.18 15.44 6.29
CA GLY A 81 -16.12 14.00 6.02
C GLY A 81 -15.55 13.66 4.63
N SER A 82 -15.20 14.65 3.81
CA SER A 82 -14.50 14.40 2.56
C SER A 82 -13.08 13.90 2.83
N LYS A 83 -12.59 13.04 1.94
CA LYS A 83 -11.24 12.49 2.01
C LYS A 83 -10.60 12.38 0.65
N ILE A 84 -9.28 12.42 0.64
CA ILE A 84 -8.42 12.06 -0.48
C ILE A 84 -7.33 11.09 0.02
N MET A 85 -7.05 10.08 -0.78
CA MET A 85 -6.02 9.09 -0.50
C MET A 85 -4.95 9.12 -1.60
N ILE A 86 -3.68 9.00 -1.22
CA ILE A 86 -2.54 8.95 -2.14
C ILE A 86 -1.56 7.93 -1.60
N ALA A 87 -0.83 7.20 -2.43
CA ALA A 87 0.22 6.33 -1.92
C ALA A 87 1.30 7.16 -1.20
N ALA A 88 1.73 6.74 -0.02
CA ALA A 88 2.64 7.52 0.81
C ALA A 88 3.98 7.76 0.09
N ASP A 89 4.45 6.75 -0.65
CA ASP A 89 5.65 6.82 -1.50
C ASP A 89 5.49 7.81 -2.67
N THR A 90 4.27 7.98 -3.20
CA THR A 90 3.95 8.96 -4.24
C THR A 90 4.04 10.38 -3.68
N LEU A 91 3.54 10.60 -2.46
CA LEU A 91 3.61 11.90 -1.78
C LEU A 91 5.05 12.26 -1.38
N ALA A 92 5.82 11.25 -0.95
CA ALA A 92 7.19 11.39 -0.44
C ALA A 92 8.28 11.20 -1.51
N ALA A 93 7.91 11.07 -2.79
CA ALA A 93 8.87 10.90 -3.87
C ALA A 93 9.82 12.10 -3.95
N ASP A 94 11.09 11.83 -4.21
CA ASP A 94 12.15 12.84 -4.40
C ASP A 94 12.08 13.50 -5.79
N LYS A 95 11.40 12.86 -6.73
CA LYS A 95 11.14 13.35 -8.10
C LYS A 95 9.63 13.46 -8.37
N PRO A 96 9.20 14.34 -9.28
CA PRO A 96 7.81 14.41 -9.70
C PRO A 96 7.32 13.07 -10.23
N THR A 97 6.19 12.60 -9.70
CA THR A 97 5.47 11.42 -10.21
C THR A 97 4.35 11.84 -11.16
N LEU A 98 3.85 10.90 -11.95
CA LEU A 98 2.71 11.13 -12.84
C LEU A 98 1.43 11.46 -12.05
N ALA A 99 1.20 10.83 -10.89
CA ALA A 99 0.10 11.20 -10.01
C ALA A 99 0.22 12.62 -9.45
N ALA A 100 1.43 13.04 -9.06
CA ALA A 100 1.67 14.40 -8.59
C ALA A 100 1.48 15.44 -9.70
N LEU A 101 2.01 15.16 -10.90
CA LEU A 101 1.81 16.00 -12.08
C LEU A 101 0.32 16.09 -12.45
N ALA A 102 -0.41 14.98 -12.43
CA ALA A 102 -1.84 14.95 -12.70
C ALA A 102 -2.63 15.79 -11.70
N TYR A 103 -2.29 15.70 -10.40
CA TYR A 103 -2.94 16.51 -9.37
C TYR A 103 -2.65 18.01 -9.58
N VAL A 104 -1.39 18.40 -9.72
CA VAL A 104 -1.01 19.82 -9.82
C VAL A 104 -1.48 20.48 -11.12
N ARG A 105 -1.37 19.78 -12.25
CA ARG A 105 -1.69 20.33 -13.57
C ARG A 105 -3.17 20.29 -13.92
N LYS A 106 -3.94 19.40 -13.30
CA LYS A 106 -5.37 19.21 -13.56
C LYS A 106 -5.69 19.12 -15.06
N PRO A 107 -5.04 18.22 -15.82
CA PRO A 107 -5.28 18.13 -17.25
C PRO A 107 -6.76 17.89 -17.53
N ASP A 108 -7.24 18.42 -18.65
CA ASP A 108 -8.57 18.08 -19.13
C ASP A 108 -8.62 16.59 -19.48
N GLY A 109 -9.81 16.01 -19.33
CA GLY A 109 -10.03 14.60 -19.59
C GLY A 109 -11.50 14.34 -19.91
N PRO A 110 -11.78 13.24 -20.63
CA PRO A 110 -13.13 12.86 -20.99
C PRO A 110 -13.98 12.62 -19.75
N SER A 111 -15.28 12.90 -19.89
CA SER A 111 -16.32 12.38 -19.02
C SER A 111 -17.12 11.35 -19.83
N SER A 112 -17.24 10.12 -19.32
CA SER A 112 -17.93 9.03 -20.02
C SER A 112 -19.17 8.59 -19.23
N PRO A 113 -20.23 8.06 -19.89
CA PRO A 113 -21.30 7.34 -19.19
C PRO A 113 -20.71 6.22 -18.33
N GLY A 114 -21.11 6.14 -17.05
CA GLY A 114 -20.53 5.22 -16.06
C GLY A 114 -19.89 5.98 -14.90
N ASN A 115 -18.79 5.46 -14.35
CA ASN A 115 -18.07 6.12 -13.25
C ASN A 115 -17.13 7.22 -13.80
N PRO A 116 -17.42 8.52 -13.58
CA PRO A 116 -16.64 9.62 -14.14
C PRO A 116 -15.19 9.65 -13.67
N SER A 117 -14.90 9.19 -12.45
CA SER A 117 -13.52 9.17 -11.93
C SER A 117 -12.62 8.18 -12.67
N ILE A 118 -13.19 7.03 -13.08
CA ILE A 118 -12.48 6.01 -13.84
C ILE A 118 -12.21 6.51 -15.25
N ALA A 119 -13.23 7.07 -15.91
CA ALA A 119 -13.10 7.63 -17.25
C ALA A 119 -12.07 8.76 -17.29
N TYR A 120 -12.10 9.65 -16.29
CA TYR A 120 -11.13 10.72 -16.15
C TYR A 120 -9.72 10.17 -15.97
N CYS A 121 -9.53 9.22 -15.04
CA CYS A 121 -8.24 8.56 -14.83
C CYS A 121 -7.68 7.95 -16.12
N GLN A 122 -8.52 7.25 -16.90
CA GLN A 122 -8.12 6.67 -18.18
C GLN A 122 -7.70 7.73 -19.20
N GLY A 123 -8.45 8.82 -19.31
CA GLY A 123 -8.14 9.87 -20.27
C GLY A 123 -6.91 10.72 -19.94
N ILE A 124 -6.39 10.61 -18.72
CA ILE A 124 -5.11 11.24 -18.30
C ILE A 124 -3.95 10.21 -18.26
N ASN A 125 -4.09 9.11 -19.01
CA ASN A 125 -3.12 8.01 -19.12
C ASN A 125 -2.85 7.25 -17.80
N GLY A 126 -3.79 7.27 -16.86
CA GLY A 126 -3.82 6.38 -15.71
C GLY A 126 -4.78 5.20 -15.91
N THR A 127 -4.87 4.34 -14.91
CA THR A 127 -5.90 3.30 -14.82
C THR A 127 -6.48 3.20 -13.41
N ALA A 128 -7.80 3.04 -13.34
CA ALA A 128 -8.52 2.71 -12.11
C ALA A 128 -9.28 1.37 -12.26
N MET A 129 -8.87 0.55 -13.23
CA MET A 129 -9.52 -0.73 -13.56
C MET A 129 -8.88 -1.88 -12.79
N PHE A 130 -9.72 -2.77 -12.25
CA PHE A 130 -9.33 -3.96 -11.48
C PHE A 130 -9.71 -5.27 -12.19
N GLY A 131 -10.20 -5.19 -13.43
CA GLY A 131 -10.57 -6.34 -14.25
C GLY A 131 -10.66 -5.99 -15.73
N ASN A 132 -11.11 -6.94 -16.55
CA ASN A 132 -11.14 -6.82 -18.01
C ASN A 132 -12.51 -6.42 -18.57
N LYS A 133 -13.55 -6.34 -17.72
CA LYS A 133 -14.89 -5.89 -18.12
C LYS A 133 -15.16 -4.47 -17.63
N PRO A 134 -15.96 -3.67 -18.35
CA PRO A 134 -16.36 -2.34 -17.91
C PRO A 134 -17.08 -2.32 -16.54
N THR A 135 -17.72 -3.43 -16.17
CA THR A 135 -18.41 -3.59 -14.87
C THR A 135 -17.49 -4.10 -13.76
N ASP A 136 -16.22 -4.39 -14.05
CA ASP A 136 -15.28 -4.84 -13.03
C ASP A 136 -14.84 -3.65 -12.19
N GLY A 137 -15.33 -3.61 -10.95
CA GLY A 137 -14.90 -2.66 -9.95
C GLY A 137 -13.72 -3.17 -9.11
N GLY A 138 -13.17 -2.25 -8.35
CA GLY A 138 -12.20 -2.53 -7.32
C GLY A 138 -11.68 -1.25 -6.69
N GLY A 139 -10.75 -1.41 -5.77
CA GLY A 139 -10.14 -0.28 -5.08
C GLY A 139 -9.28 -0.72 -3.92
N TRP A 140 -8.84 0.27 -3.14
CA TRP A 140 -8.00 0.05 -1.98
C TRP A 140 -8.83 0.23 -0.71
N GLY A 141 -8.83 -0.79 0.14
CA GLY A 141 -9.57 -0.84 1.39
C GLY A 141 -8.67 -1.15 2.58
N ALA A 142 -9.20 -1.03 3.79
CA ALA A 142 -8.52 -1.50 4.99
C ALA A 142 -8.25 -3.01 4.90
N LYS A 143 -7.29 -3.51 5.68
CA LYS A 143 -7.08 -4.96 5.81
C LYS A 143 -8.34 -5.61 6.41
N ASN A 144 -8.77 -6.73 5.85
CA ASN A 144 -10.00 -7.44 6.23
C ASN A 144 -11.29 -6.62 6.03
N GLU A 145 -11.32 -5.71 5.06
CA GLU A 145 -12.55 -5.04 4.65
C GLU A 145 -13.58 -6.08 4.17
N THR A 146 -14.85 -5.83 4.48
CA THR A 146 -15.97 -6.68 4.08
C THR A 146 -17.03 -5.93 3.29
N ASP A 147 -17.00 -4.59 3.33
CA ASP A 147 -17.92 -3.72 2.63
C ASP A 147 -17.31 -3.22 1.31
N PRO A 148 -17.82 -3.66 0.14
CA PRO A 148 -17.28 -3.26 -1.15
C PRO A 148 -17.42 -1.75 -1.43
N SER A 149 -18.34 -1.06 -0.76
CA SER A 149 -18.48 0.40 -0.89
C SER A 149 -17.33 1.19 -0.25
N LYS A 150 -16.55 0.54 0.62
CA LYS A 150 -15.39 1.17 1.30
C LYS A 150 -14.08 1.04 0.52
N ALA A 151 -14.05 0.22 -0.52
CA ALA A 151 -12.92 0.16 -1.45
C ALA A 151 -12.84 1.48 -2.23
N THR A 152 -11.74 2.22 -2.05
CA THR A 152 -11.55 3.52 -2.71
C THR A 152 -10.90 3.30 -4.06
N SER A 153 -11.54 3.77 -5.14
CA SER A 153 -10.95 3.73 -6.48
C SER A 153 -9.77 4.70 -6.57
N THR A 154 -8.65 4.22 -7.11
CA THR A 154 -7.43 5.00 -7.24
C THR A 154 -6.95 4.98 -8.68
N CYS A 155 -6.55 6.13 -9.18
CA CYS A 155 -5.85 6.26 -10.43
C CYS A 155 -4.38 5.87 -10.25
N THR A 156 -3.96 4.84 -10.97
CA THR A 156 -2.59 4.32 -10.98
C THR A 156 -1.94 4.69 -12.31
N PHE A 157 -0.71 5.19 -12.27
CA PHE A 157 0.03 5.61 -13.45
C PHE A 157 1.17 4.64 -13.79
N ALA A 158 1.75 4.81 -14.98
CA ALA A 158 2.80 3.93 -15.51
C ALA A 158 4.10 3.92 -14.67
N ASP A 159 4.36 4.96 -13.88
CA ASP A 159 5.48 5.04 -12.94
C ASP A 159 5.16 4.35 -11.58
N GLY A 160 4.01 3.69 -11.46
CA GLY A 160 3.54 3.05 -10.24
C GLY A 160 2.98 4.01 -9.20
N SER A 161 2.94 5.32 -9.48
CA SER A 161 2.33 6.30 -8.59
C SER A 161 0.81 6.18 -8.57
N LEU A 162 0.21 6.52 -7.44
CA LEU A 162 -1.20 6.21 -7.18
C LEU A 162 -1.88 7.27 -6.32
N ILE A 163 -3.06 7.70 -6.74
CA ILE A 163 -3.89 8.72 -6.05
C ILE A 163 -5.38 8.43 -6.26
N ASP A 164 -6.23 8.80 -5.31
CA ASP A 164 -7.69 8.68 -5.37
C ASP A 164 -8.24 9.28 -6.68
N ALA A 165 -8.94 8.45 -7.46
CA ALA A 165 -9.48 8.83 -8.77
C ALA A 165 -10.58 9.89 -8.64
N TRP A 166 -11.41 9.80 -7.60
CA TRP A 166 -12.41 10.84 -7.32
C TRP A 166 -11.74 12.12 -6.82
N GLY A 167 -10.71 11.99 -5.99
CA GLY A 167 -9.87 13.12 -5.58
C GLY A 167 -9.39 13.94 -6.79
N LEU A 168 -8.82 13.27 -7.80
CA LEU A 168 -8.41 13.91 -9.05
C LEU A 168 -9.58 14.52 -9.83
N LYS A 169 -10.67 13.78 -10.02
CA LYS A 169 -11.81 14.26 -10.83
C LYS A 169 -12.48 15.50 -10.21
N TYR A 170 -12.70 15.50 -8.89
CA TYR A 170 -13.25 16.67 -8.21
C TYR A 170 -12.28 17.85 -8.26
N HIS A 171 -10.98 17.59 -8.09
CA HIS A 171 -9.97 18.65 -8.15
C HIS A 171 -9.87 19.31 -9.53
N GLN A 172 -10.02 18.54 -10.61
CA GLN A 172 -10.14 19.08 -11.97
C GLN A 172 -11.32 20.05 -12.10
N GLY A 173 -12.44 19.78 -11.43
CA GLY A 173 -13.59 20.68 -11.33
C GLY A 173 -13.47 21.79 -10.27
N GLY A 174 -12.29 21.98 -9.66
CA GLY A 174 -12.05 23.01 -8.65
C GLY A 174 -12.47 22.65 -7.22
N VAL A 175 -12.91 21.41 -6.98
CA VAL A 175 -13.35 20.95 -5.66
C VAL A 175 -12.23 20.17 -4.97
N ILE A 176 -11.79 20.65 -3.81
CA ILE A 176 -10.82 19.95 -2.96
C ILE A 176 -11.55 18.96 -2.06
N ARG A 177 -11.09 17.71 -2.04
CA ARG A 177 -11.56 16.68 -1.09
C ARG A 177 -10.47 16.41 -0.06
N GLY A 178 -10.82 16.38 1.22
CA GLY A 178 -9.87 16.17 2.31
C GLY A 178 -8.89 17.34 2.46
N ALA A 179 -7.79 17.35 1.71
CA ALA A 179 -6.81 18.42 1.74
C ALA A 179 -6.25 18.75 0.35
N ASP A 180 -5.85 20.00 0.16
CA ASP A 180 -5.10 20.41 -1.04
C ASP A 180 -3.67 19.83 -0.96
N LEU A 181 -3.32 18.99 -1.93
CA LEU A 181 -2.03 18.32 -1.99
C LEU A 181 -0.94 19.15 -2.69
N THR A 182 -1.28 20.28 -3.31
CA THR A 182 -0.37 21.08 -4.16
C THR A 182 0.96 21.40 -3.48
N LYS A 183 0.93 21.68 -2.18
CA LYS A 183 2.12 22.02 -1.36
C LYS A 183 2.57 20.89 -0.41
N LYS A 184 2.06 19.67 -0.60
CA LYS A 184 2.32 18.53 0.28
C LYS A 184 3.27 17.49 -0.32
N PHE A 185 3.50 17.54 -1.63
CA PHE A 185 4.51 16.71 -2.28
C PHE A 185 5.91 17.05 -1.77
N GLN A 186 6.76 16.04 -1.59
CA GLN A 186 8.16 16.24 -1.22
C GLN A 186 8.96 16.82 -2.38
N ALA A 187 8.76 16.30 -3.60
CA ALA A 187 9.33 16.87 -4.80
C ALA A 187 8.68 18.22 -5.16
N THR A 188 9.48 19.12 -5.72
CA THR A 188 8.96 20.31 -6.42
C THR A 188 8.26 19.84 -7.69
N ILE A 189 6.95 20.02 -7.77
CA ILE A 189 6.17 19.65 -8.94
C ILE A 189 6.13 20.85 -9.90
N PRO A 190 6.56 20.69 -11.16
CA PRO A 190 6.41 21.73 -12.16
C PRO A 190 4.93 22.11 -12.31
N GLY A 191 4.66 23.41 -12.35
CA GLY A 191 3.32 23.93 -12.62
C GLY A 191 2.76 23.50 -13.99
N ALA A 192 1.50 23.89 -14.21
CA ALA A 192 0.90 23.93 -15.54
C ALA A 192 1.43 25.14 -16.31
#